data_AF-A0A1U7YPY4-F1
#
_entry.id   AF-A0A1U7YPY4-F1
#
_cell.length_a   1.000
_cell.length_b   1.000
_cell.length_c   1.000
_cell.angle_alpha   90.00
_cell.angle_beta   90.00
_cell.angle_gamma   90.00
#
_symmetry.space_group_name_H-M   'P 1'
#
loop_
_entity.id
_entity.type
_entity.pdbx_description
1 polymer ?
#
loop_
_entity_poly.entity_id
_entity_poly.type
_entity_poly.pdbx_seq_one_letter_code
_entity_poly.pdbx_strand_id
1 'polypeptide(L)'
;MDFSTEDKWHWKWNPDGIFSVKSLAARIGRKGVPDFPVQQVWNPISPTKASFLVWTMALNKCLSKENLVSRGIQILDQSCSLCGCSAESTDHLCLHCPFLAQLWNHLLKFLKVCWVMPRSVKKLLCCWHIVGWSKKKKTLWKMIPSAVMWCIWTERNRRVFSNKFLSLEDLTQKLVGKLISWLSVAADFRN
;
A
#
# COMPACT_ATOMS: atom_id res chain seq x y z
N MET A 1 -18.54 -3.75 -51.78
CA MET A 1 -17.98 -3.81 -50.42
C MET A 1 -16.68 -4.59 -50.55
N ASP A 2 -15.56 -3.90 -50.45
CA ASP A 2 -14.23 -4.45 -50.72
C ASP A 2 -13.67 -5.09 -49.43
N PHE A 3 -13.61 -6.42 -49.41
CA PHE A 3 -13.13 -7.23 -48.27
C PHE A 3 -11.63 -7.58 -48.39
N SER A 4 -10.87 -6.88 -49.24
CA SER A 4 -9.45 -7.18 -49.49
C SER A 4 -8.45 -6.43 -48.59
N THR A 5 -8.92 -5.64 -47.62
CA THR A 5 -8.04 -4.89 -46.72
C THR A 5 -7.95 -5.56 -45.35
N GLU A 6 -6.77 -6.11 -45.03
CA GLU A 6 -6.48 -6.57 -43.67
C GLU A 6 -6.53 -5.42 -42.67
N ASP A 7 -7.17 -5.65 -41.53
CA ASP A 7 -7.21 -4.70 -40.42
C ASP A 7 -5.80 -4.39 -39.92
N LYS A 8 -5.47 -3.10 -39.82
CA LYS A 8 -4.18 -2.61 -39.33
C LYS A 8 -4.34 -1.80 -38.06
N TRP A 9 -3.46 -2.06 -37.10
CA TRP A 9 -3.35 -1.22 -35.89
C TRP A 9 -2.82 0.16 -36.27
N HIS A 10 -3.63 1.19 -36.04
CA HIS A 10 -3.25 2.58 -36.32
C HIS A 10 -3.11 3.38 -35.02
N TRP A 11 -1.94 3.99 -34.82
CA TRP A 11 -1.67 4.82 -33.67
C TRP A 11 -2.17 6.26 -33.88
N LYS A 12 -3.36 6.54 -33.36
CA LYS A 12 -4.04 7.85 -33.51
C LYS A 12 -3.29 9.09 -33.00
N TRP A 13 -2.18 8.92 -32.29
CA TRP A 13 -1.44 10.03 -31.66
C TRP A 13 -0.14 10.37 -32.38
N ASN A 14 0.13 9.74 -33.52
CA ASN A 14 1.11 10.19 -34.48
C ASN A 14 0.47 10.32 -35.88
N PRO A 15 0.81 11.35 -36.67
CA PRO A 15 0.30 11.51 -38.03
C PRO A 15 0.68 10.36 -38.98
N ASP A 16 1.82 9.70 -38.73
CA ASP A 16 2.29 8.53 -39.48
C ASP A 16 1.56 7.23 -39.10
N GLY A 17 0.70 7.25 -38.07
CA GLY A 17 0.02 6.06 -37.57
C GLY A 17 0.91 5.06 -36.84
N ILE A 18 2.19 5.36 -36.64
CA ILE A 18 3.17 4.46 -36.03
C ILE A 18 3.21 4.71 -34.52
N PHE A 19 3.15 3.61 -33.76
CA PHE A 19 3.31 3.68 -32.31
C PHE A 19 4.71 4.20 -31.94
N SER A 20 4.76 5.13 -30.99
CA SER A 20 6.02 5.52 -30.35
C SER A 20 5.83 5.75 -28.86
N VAL A 21 6.81 5.32 -28.06
CA VAL A 21 6.82 5.60 -26.61
C VAL A 21 6.76 7.11 -26.34
N LYS A 22 7.39 7.93 -27.19
CA LYS A 22 7.37 9.40 -27.10
C LYS A 22 5.95 9.97 -27.20
N SER A 23 5.17 9.55 -28.19
CA SER A 23 3.79 10.06 -28.39
C SER A 23 2.84 9.55 -27.30
N LEU A 24 3.02 8.31 -26.84
CA LEU A 24 2.29 7.78 -25.68
C LEU A 24 2.64 8.56 -24.40
N ALA A 25 3.92 8.77 -24.12
CA ALA A 25 4.40 9.50 -22.95
C ALA A 25 3.91 10.95 -22.97
N ALA A 26 3.95 11.62 -24.13
CA ALA A 26 3.38 12.96 -24.29
C ALA A 26 1.87 12.97 -24.02
N ARG A 27 1.14 11.91 -24.39
CA ARG A 27 -0.30 11.82 -24.14
C ARG A 27 -0.64 11.55 -22.68
N ILE A 28 0.11 10.65 -22.03
CA ILE A 28 -0.05 10.30 -20.61
C ILE A 28 0.37 11.49 -19.74
N GLY A 29 1.51 12.12 -20.04
CA GLY A 29 2.04 13.28 -19.32
C GLY A 29 1.13 14.49 -19.37
N ARG A 30 0.38 14.71 -20.47
CA ARG A 30 -0.62 15.79 -20.59
C ARG A 30 -1.76 15.70 -19.57
N LYS A 31 -2.05 14.53 -18.99
CA LYS A 31 -3.09 14.39 -17.96
C LYS A 31 -2.61 14.78 -16.55
N GLY A 32 -1.34 15.19 -16.42
CA GLY A 32 -0.67 15.32 -15.13
C GLY A 32 -0.41 13.95 -14.52
N VAL A 33 0.60 13.86 -13.64
CA VAL A 33 0.72 12.69 -12.76
C VAL A 33 -0.43 12.79 -11.76
N PRO A 34 -1.32 11.79 -11.66
CA PRO A 34 -2.35 11.80 -10.62
C PRO A 34 -1.68 12.02 -9.26
N ASP A 35 -2.27 12.84 -8.39
CA ASP A 35 -1.76 13.02 -7.03
C ASP A 35 -1.59 11.64 -6.38
N PHE A 36 -0.34 11.21 -6.21
CA PHE A 36 0.04 9.87 -5.77
C PHE A 36 1.29 9.98 -4.90
N PRO A 37 1.31 9.32 -3.73
CA PRO A 37 2.38 9.47 -2.74
C PRO A 37 3.60 8.62 -3.11
N VAL A 38 4.26 8.96 -4.24
CA VAL A 38 5.39 8.22 -4.82
C VAL A 38 6.50 8.02 -3.79
N GLN A 39 6.85 9.06 -3.03
CA GLN A 39 7.96 9.01 -2.08
C GLN A 39 7.68 8.11 -0.86
N GLN A 40 6.43 8.01 -0.43
CA GLN A 40 6.01 7.16 0.67
C GLN A 40 5.91 5.70 0.24
N VAL A 41 5.47 5.46 -1.00
CA VAL A 41 5.34 4.11 -1.58
C VAL A 41 6.71 3.51 -1.92
N TRP A 42 7.54 4.27 -2.64
CA TRP A 42 8.85 3.84 -3.14
C TRP A 42 9.98 4.31 -2.23
N ASN A 43 9.91 3.92 -0.96
CA ASN A 43 10.97 4.21 0.00
C ASN A 43 12.13 3.18 -0.18
N PRO A 44 13.37 3.62 -0.47
CA PRO A 44 14.51 2.73 -0.69
C PRO A 44 14.92 1.91 0.54
N ILE A 45 14.43 2.28 1.73
CA ILE A 45 14.72 1.57 2.98
C ILE A 45 13.79 0.34 3.14
N SER A 46 12.60 0.39 2.55
CA SER A 46 11.70 -0.77 2.54
C SER A 46 12.07 -1.76 1.43
N PRO A 47 11.96 -3.07 1.66
CA PRO A 47 12.12 -4.05 0.59
C PRO A 47 11.12 -3.80 -0.54
N THR A 48 11.54 -4.02 -1.79
CA THR A 48 10.70 -3.82 -2.99
C THR A 48 9.37 -4.55 -2.93
N LYS A 49 9.32 -5.76 -2.33
CA LYS A 49 8.07 -6.52 -2.12
C LYS A 49 7.08 -5.76 -1.22
N ALA A 50 7.56 -5.08 -0.19
CA ALA A 50 6.72 -4.25 0.67
C ALA A 50 6.27 -2.98 -0.06
N SER A 51 7.16 -2.31 -0.80
CA SER A 51 6.79 -1.16 -1.63
C SER A 51 5.72 -1.51 -2.66
N PHE A 52 5.85 -2.66 -3.33
CA PHE A 52 4.86 -3.14 -4.28
C PHE A 52 3.50 -3.41 -3.61
N LEU A 53 3.51 -4.03 -2.43
CA LEU A 53 2.28 -4.23 -1.66
C LEU A 53 1.61 -2.89 -1.31
N VAL A 54 2.36 -1.93 -0.76
CA VAL A 54 1.86 -0.60 -0.40
C VAL A 54 1.32 0.14 -1.63
N TRP A 55 2.01 0.04 -2.76
CA TRP A 55 1.55 0.56 -4.05
C TRP A 55 0.20 -0.03 -4.45
N THR A 56 0.05 -1.37 -4.41
CA THR A 56 -1.23 -2.03 -4.72
C THR A 56 -2.34 -1.63 -3.76
N MET A 57 -2.04 -1.46 -2.47
CA MET A 57 -3.01 -1.00 -1.47
C MET A 57 -3.43 0.45 -1.71
N ALA A 58 -2.49 1.34 -2.05
CA ALA A 58 -2.78 2.74 -2.38
C ALA A 58 -3.66 2.89 -3.63
N LEU A 59 -3.60 1.94 -4.56
CA LEU A 59 -4.47 1.87 -5.73
C LEU A 59 -5.80 1.14 -5.47
N ASN A 60 -6.03 0.65 -4.25
CA ASN A 60 -7.11 -0.27 -3.90
C ASN A 60 -7.17 -1.49 -4.85
N LYS A 61 -6.03 -2.13 -5.08
CA LYS A 61 -5.88 -3.31 -5.95
C LYS A 61 -5.23 -4.51 -5.23
N CYS A 62 -5.04 -4.46 -3.92
CA CYS A 62 -4.60 -5.65 -3.19
C CYS A 62 -5.71 -6.72 -3.16
N LEU A 63 -5.34 -7.97 -2.85
CA LEU A 63 -6.25 -9.12 -2.87
C LEU A 63 -7.13 -9.21 -1.59
N SER A 64 -7.72 -8.08 -1.17
CA SER A 64 -8.80 -8.09 -0.17
C SER A 64 -10.01 -8.85 -0.70
N LYS A 65 -10.86 -9.40 0.18
CA LYS A 65 -12.07 -10.10 -0.27
C LYS A 65 -12.96 -9.22 -1.14
N GLU A 66 -13.13 -7.94 -0.81
CA GLU A 66 -13.85 -6.96 -1.65
C GLU A 66 -13.29 -6.88 -3.07
N ASN A 67 -11.97 -6.79 -3.22
CA ASN A 67 -11.32 -6.71 -4.54
C ASN A 67 -11.32 -8.04 -5.29
N LEU A 68 -11.44 -9.18 -4.61
CA LEU A 68 -11.62 -10.48 -5.25
C LEU A 68 -13.04 -10.59 -5.82
N VAL A 69 -14.05 -10.21 -5.04
CA VAL A 69 -15.44 -10.16 -5.49
C VAL A 69 -15.60 -9.21 -6.68
N SER A 70 -14.97 -8.03 -6.65
CA SER A 70 -15.00 -7.09 -7.77
C SER A 70 -14.34 -7.63 -9.06
N ARG A 71 -13.58 -8.72 -8.97
CA ARG A 71 -12.94 -9.41 -10.11
C ARG A 71 -13.72 -10.67 -10.54
N GLY A 72 -14.91 -10.89 -9.99
CA GLY A 72 -15.75 -12.03 -10.31
C GLY A 72 -15.40 -13.31 -9.53
N ILE A 73 -14.51 -13.24 -8.53
CA ILE A 73 -14.22 -14.39 -7.67
C ILE A 73 -15.27 -14.45 -6.56
N GLN A 74 -16.01 -15.55 -6.49
CA GLN A 74 -17.03 -15.75 -5.46
C GLN A 74 -16.37 -15.98 -4.09
N ILE A 75 -16.71 -15.13 -3.12
CA ILE A 75 -16.29 -15.25 -1.73
C ILE A 75 -17.56 -15.26 -0.87
N LEU A 76 -17.84 -16.40 -0.23
CA LEU A 76 -19.04 -16.60 0.59
C LEU A 76 -18.99 -15.73 1.86
N ASP A 77 -17.92 -15.86 2.63
CA ASP A 77 -17.68 -15.06 3.82
C ASP A 77 -16.79 -13.86 3.48
N GLN A 78 -17.39 -12.68 3.39
CA GLN A 78 -16.69 -11.41 3.12
C GLN A 78 -16.19 -10.72 4.39
N SER A 79 -16.39 -11.30 5.58
CA SER A 79 -15.93 -10.70 6.84
C SER A 79 -14.41 -10.52 6.88
N CYS A 80 -13.96 -9.49 7.56
CA CYS A 80 -12.55 -9.17 7.74
C CYS A 80 -11.83 -10.32 8.43
N SER A 81 -10.79 -10.87 7.80
CA SER A 81 -10.04 -11.99 8.37
C SER A 81 -9.25 -11.65 9.64
N LEU A 82 -9.23 -10.38 10.06
CA LEU A 82 -8.58 -9.93 11.30
C LEU A 82 -9.55 -9.75 12.46
N CYS A 83 -10.72 -9.12 12.22
CA CYS A 83 -11.68 -8.81 13.29
C CYS A 83 -13.03 -9.51 13.16
N GLY A 84 -13.43 -9.97 11.97
CA GLY A 84 -14.75 -10.54 11.70
C GLY A 84 -15.93 -9.53 11.74
N CYS A 85 -15.73 -8.31 12.21
CA CYS A 85 -16.84 -7.37 12.48
C CYS A 85 -17.37 -6.58 11.27
N SER A 86 -16.67 -6.60 10.14
CA SER A 86 -17.02 -5.80 8.95
C SER A 86 -16.51 -6.48 7.69
N ALA A 87 -17.01 -6.08 6.53
CA ALA A 87 -16.50 -6.58 5.24
C ALA A 87 -15.02 -6.24 5.04
N GLU A 88 -14.26 -7.16 4.45
CA GLU A 88 -12.83 -6.99 4.21
C GLU A 88 -12.54 -6.12 2.98
N SER A 89 -12.32 -4.83 3.20
CA SER A 89 -11.74 -3.91 2.22
C SER A 89 -10.28 -3.58 2.53
N THR A 90 -9.56 -3.01 1.56
CA THR A 90 -8.16 -2.57 1.75
C THR A 90 -8.05 -1.54 2.87
N ASP A 91 -8.94 -0.54 2.85
CA ASP A 91 -8.94 0.55 3.82
C ASP A 91 -9.34 0.07 5.22
N HIS A 92 -10.31 -0.86 5.30
CA HIS A 92 -10.63 -1.50 6.57
C HIS A 92 -9.43 -2.29 7.10
N LEU A 93 -8.85 -3.17 6.30
CA LEU A 93 -7.69 -3.98 6.71
C LEU A 93 -6.52 -3.14 7.20
N CYS A 94 -6.22 -2.01 6.54
CA CYS A 94 -5.00 -1.25 6.79
C CYS A 94 -5.18 -0.06 7.75
N LEU A 95 -6.41 0.37 8.02
CA LEU A 95 -6.67 1.59 8.80
C LEU A 95 -7.74 1.39 9.87
N HIS A 96 -8.89 0.83 9.50
CA HIS A 96 -10.12 0.91 10.32
C HIS A 96 -10.48 -0.38 11.06
N CYS A 97 -9.77 -1.49 10.79
CA CYS A 97 -9.98 -2.75 11.48
C CYS A 97 -9.69 -2.58 12.97
N PRO A 98 -10.61 -2.93 13.89
CA PRO A 98 -10.40 -2.76 15.34
C PRO A 98 -9.16 -3.49 15.88
N PHE A 99 -8.79 -4.62 15.28
CA PHE A 99 -7.56 -5.34 15.62
C PHE A 99 -6.31 -4.50 15.28
N LEU A 100 -6.29 -3.88 14.09
CA LEU A 100 -5.19 -3.02 13.68
C LEU A 100 -5.21 -1.63 14.34
N ALA A 101 -6.39 -1.08 14.63
CA ALA A 101 -6.53 0.20 15.31
C ALA A 101 -5.80 0.19 16.67
N GLN A 102 -5.81 -0.94 17.37
CA GLN A 102 -5.03 -1.11 18.61
C GLN A 102 -3.52 -1.00 18.37
N LEU A 103 -2.99 -1.60 17.30
CA LEU A 103 -1.58 -1.50 16.92
C LEU A 103 -1.20 -0.06 16.54
N TRP A 104 -2.04 0.61 15.74
CA TRP A 104 -1.85 2.03 15.41
C TRP A 104 -1.81 2.90 16.67
N ASN A 105 -2.79 2.73 17.57
CA ASN A 105 -2.86 3.49 18.81
C ASN A 105 -1.65 3.24 19.71
N HIS A 106 -1.19 1.99 19.81
CA HIS A 106 0.01 1.67 20.57
C HIS A 106 1.26 2.37 20.02
N LEU A 107 1.47 2.32 18.69
CA LEU A 107 2.60 2.99 18.02
C LEU A 107 2.55 4.50 18.16
N LEU A 108 1.39 5.11 17.92
CA LEU A 108 1.20 6.56 17.97
C LEU A 108 1.39 7.08 19.41
N LYS A 109 0.89 6.36 20.41
CA LYS A 109 1.10 6.67 21.83
C LYS A 109 2.57 6.57 22.21
N PHE A 110 3.26 5.50 21.78
CA PHE A 110 4.70 5.33 22.02
C PHE A 110 5.52 6.49 21.42
N LEU A 111 5.15 6.94 20.22
CA LEU A 111 5.79 8.06 19.52
C LEU A 111 5.33 9.45 19.99
N LYS A 112 4.34 9.51 20.91
CA LYS A 112 3.71 10.75 21.39
C LYS A 112 3.14 11.60 20.25
N VAL A 113 2.49 10.96 19.27
CA VAL A 113 1.86 11.61 18.12
C VAL A 113 0.35 11.46 18.21
N CYS A 114 -0.38 12.57 18.16
CA CYS A 114 -1.82 12.57 17.93
C CYS A 114 -2.08 12.51 16.43
N TRP A 115 -2.85 11.52 15.98
CA TRP A 115 -3.13 11.33 14.56
C TRP A 115 -4.58 10.93 14.34
N VAL A 116 -5.20 11.48 13.30
CA VAL A 116 -6.54 11.08 12.85
C VAL A 116 -6.39 10.22 11.61
N MET A 117 -6.84 8.96 11.67
CA MET A 117 -6.75 8.08 10.50
C MET A 117 -7.68 8.56 9.38
N PRO A 118 -7.13 8.87 8.18
CA PRO A 118 -7.95 9.26 7.05
C PRO A 118 -8.72 8.06 6.49
N ARG A 119 -9.68 8.34 5.61
CA ARG A 119 -10.59 7.30 5.09
C ARG A 119 -9.90 6.22 4.27
N SER A 120 -8.82 6.54 3.54
CA SER A 120 -8.18 5.59 2.63
C SER A 120 -6.66 5.53 2.75
N VAL A 121 -6.09 4.39 2.36
CA VAL A 121 -4.63 4.13 2.39
C VAL A 121 -3.89 5.18 1.56
N LYS A 122 -4.42 5.52 0.38
CA LYS A 122 -3.85 6.59 -0.45
C LYS A 122 -3.78 7.92 0.31
N LYS A 123 -4.87 8.33 0.96
CA LYS A 123 -4.92 9.58 1.73
C LYS A 123 -3.97 9.54 2.91
N LEU A 124 -3.86 8.41 3.62
CA LEU A 124 -2.87 8.22 4.68
C LEU A 124 -1.48 8.51 4.15
N LEU A 125 -1.06 7.83 3.08
CA LEU A 125 0.27 7.99 2.52
C LEU A 125 0.54 9.41 2.01
N CYS A 126 -0.45 10.09 1.42
CA CYS A 126 -0.32 11.49 1.01
C CYS A 126 -0.09 12.42 2.21
N CYS A 127 -0.84 12.25 3.30
CA CYS A 127 -0.72 13.11 4.47
C CYS A 127 0.34 12.66 5.48
N TRP A 128 1.01 11.51 5.30
CA TRP A 128 1.98 10.95 6.26
C TRP A 128 3.32 11.69 6.28
N HIS A 129 3.35 12.88 6.86
CA HIS A 129 4.53 13.70 7.05
C HIS A 129 4.55 14.32 8.45
N ILE A 130 5.75 14.65 8.94
CA ILE A 130 5.93 15.27 10.26
C ILE A 130 7.01 16.35 10.20
N VAL A 131 6.77 17.45 10.92
CA VAL A 131 7.66 18.61 11.01
C VAL A 131 8.36 18.63 12.37
N GLY A 132 9.52 19.29 12.46
CA GLY A 132 10.24 19.45 13.73
C GLY A 132 11.02 18.23 14.23
N TRP A 133 10.89 17.07 13.58
CA TRP A 133 11.64 15.86 13.96
C TRP A 133 13.05 15.82 13.35
N SER A 134 13.97 15.16 14.06
CA SER A 134 15.33 14.88 13.57
C SER A 134 15.30 14.00 12.32
N LYS A 135 16.39 13.99 11.55
CA LYS A 135 16.51 13.18 10.32
C LYS A 135 16.21 11.69 10.58
N LYS A 136 16.85 11.10 11.61
CA LYS A 136 16.60 9.71 12.05
C LYS A 136 15.12 9.46 12.35
N LYS A 137 14.48 10.34 13.12
CA LYS A 137 13.06 10.20 13.49
C LYS A 137 12.12 10.34 12.28
N LYS A 138 12.41 11.26 11.35
CA LYS A 138 11.68 11.40 10.08
C LYS A 138 11.82 10.14 9.22
N THR A 139 13.02 9.57 9.16
CA THR A 139 13.30 8.32 8.45
C THR A 139 12.49 7.16 9.04
N LEU A 140 12.49 6.99 10.38
CA LEU A 140 11.61 6.04 11.06
C LEU A 140 10.13 6.31 10.73
N TRP A 141 9.66 7.55 10.87
CA TRP A 141 8.27 7.93 10.62
C TRP A 141 7.80 7.51 9.22
N LYS A 142 8.60 7.79 8.18
CA LYS A 142 8.30 7.41 6.80
C LYS A 142 8.19 5.90 6.59
N MET A 143 8.81 5.09 7.43
CA MET A 143 8.80 3.63 7.31
C MET A 143 7.57 2.96 7.94
N ILE A 144 6.94 3.62 8.92
CA ILE A 144 5.88 3.04 9.73
C ILE A 144 4.71 2.51 8.88
N PRO A 145 4.10 3.28 7.94
CA PRO A 145 2.97 2.79 7.16
C PRO A 145 3.30 1.52 6.39
N SER A 146 4.44 1.51 5.71
CA SER A 146 4.88 0.34 4.92
C SER A 146 5.13 -0.88 5.79
N ALA A 147 5.72 -0.70 6.96
CA ALA A 147 5.99 -1.80 7.89
C ALA A 147 4.69 -2.36 8.50
N VAL A 148 3.76 -1.48 8.90
CA VAL A 148 2.44 -1.85 9.42
C VAL A 148 1.63 -2.60 8.36
N MET A 149 1.54 -2.06 7.14
CA MET A 149 0.82 -2.67 6.03
C MET A 149 1.40 -4.04 5.67
N TRP A 150 2.74 -4.18 5.66
CA TRP A 150 3.39 -5.47 5.45
C TRP A 150 3.05 -6.47 6.55
N CYS A 151 3.21 -6.09 7.82
CA CYS A 151 2.91 -6.98 8.95
C CYS A 151 1.46 -7.46 8.92
N ILE A 152 0.52 -6.55 8.71
CA ILE A 152 -0.91 -6.86 8.66
C ILE A 152 -1.27 -7.74 7.48
N TRP A 153 -0.72 -7.47 6.30
CA TRP A 153 -0.93 -8.32 5.14
C TRP A 153 -0.41 -9.75 5.38
N THR A 154 0.78 -9.87 5.98
CA THR A 154 1.33 -11.19 6.31
C THR A 154 0.51 -11.92 7.37
N GLU A 155 0.00 -11.21 8.38
CA GLU A 155 -0.85 -11.81 9.41
C GLU A 155 -2.21 -12.23 8.86
N ARG A 156 -2.85 -11.38 8.05
CA ARG A 156 -4.09 -11.71 7.34
C ARG A 156 -3.91 -12.98 6.51
N ASN A 157 -2.86 -13.05 5.70
CA ASN A 157 -2.59 -14.25 4.89
C ASN A 157 -2.31 -15.48 5.75
N ARG A 158 -1.64 -15.32 6.88
CA ARG A 158 -1.37 -16.42 7.81
C ARG A 158 -2.66 -16.98 8.44
N ARG A 159 -3.62 -16.11 8.77
CA ARG A 159 -4.95 -16.54 9.25
C ARG A 159 -5.72 -17.27 8.16
N VAL A 160 -5.76 -16.72 6.96
CA VAL A 160 -6.53 -17.28 5.83
C VAL A 160 -5.96 -18.62 5.35
N PHE A 161 -4.64 -18.71 5.15
CA PHE A 161 -4.01 -19.87 4.49
C PHE A 161 -3.39 -20.88 5.45
N SER A 162 -3.24 -20.54 6.74
CA SER A 162 -2.60 -21.43 7.70
C SER A 162 -3.35 -21.55 9.02
N ASN A 163 -4.48 -20.85 9.19
CA ASN A 163 -5.28 -20.85 10.42
C ASN A 163 -4.45 -20.57 11.70
N LYS A 164 -3.45 -19.70 11.59
CA LYS A 164 -2.58 -19.29 12.71
C LYS A 164 -2.80 -17.82 13.05
N PHE A 165 -2.97 -17.51 14.32
CA PHE A 165 -3.34 -16.19 14.84
C PHE A 165 -2.26 -15.64 15.75
N LEU A 166 -1.78 -14.42 15.49
CA LEU A 166 -0.83 -13.73 16.37
C LEU A 166 -1.63 -12.92 17.37
N SER A 167 -1.14 -12.89 18.62
CA SER A 167 -1.59 -11.90 19.56
C SER A 167 -1.20 -10.49 19.08
N LEU A 168 -1.84 -9.46 19.62
CA LEU A 168 -1.46 -8.08 19.35
C LEU A 168 -0.01 -7.80 19.78
N GLU A 169 0.43 -8.42 20.87
CA GLU A 169 1.79 -8.31 21.39
C GLU A 169 2.82 -8.89 20.41
N ASP A 170 2.61 -10.13 19.97
CA ASP A 170 3.52 -10.79 19.00
C ASP A 170 3.58 -10.00 17.68
N LEU A 171 2.44 -9.45 17.24
CA LEU A 171 2.40 -8.63 16.03
C LEU A 171 3.15 -7.31 16.22
N THR A 172 3.06 -6.71 17.40
CA THR A 172 3.81 -5.51 17.78
C THR A 172 5.31 -5.79 17.79
N GLN A 173 5.74 -6.89 18.40
CA GLN A 173 7.15 -7.32 18.39
C GLN A 173 7.65 -7.56 16.96
N LYS A 174 6.84 -8.23 16.13
CA LYS A 174 7.16 -8.47 14.71
C LYS A 174 7.30 -7.16 13.93
N LEU A 175 6.44 -6.17 14.20
CA LEU A 175 6.54 -4.84 13.60
C LEU A 175 7.81 -4.12 14.03
N VAL A 176 8.15 -4.12 15.32
CA VAL A 176 9.38 -3.50 15.84
C VAL A 176 10.61 -4.17 15.21
N GLY A 177 10.65 -5.50 15.15
CA GLY A 177 11.72 -6.24 14.49
C GLY A 177 11.83 -5.90 12.99
N LYS A 178 10.71 -5.69 12.29
CA LYS A 178 10.72 -5.23 10.90
C LYS A 178 11.26 -3.82 10.74
N LEU A 179 10.83 -2.88 11.60
CA LEU A 179 11.34 -1.52 11.58
C LEU A 179 12.86 -1.49 11.82
N ILE A 180 13.36 -2.22 12.81
CA ILE A 180 14.80 -2.33 13.10
C ILE A 180 15.55 -2.90 11.89
N SER A 181 15.08 -4.04 11.35
CA SER A 181 15.70 -4.71 10.21
C SER A 181 15.74 -3.85 8.94
N TRP A 182 14.71 -3.03 8.71
CA TRP A 182 14.68 -2.16 7.53
C TRP A 182 15.52 -0.92 7.75
N LEU A 183 15.47 -0.33 8.94
CA LEU A 183 16.25 0.86 9.28
C LEU A 183 17.76 0.61 9.33
N SER A 184 18.22 -0.62 9.62
CA SER A 184 19.65 -0.94 9.58
C SER A 184 20.28 -0.70 8.20
N VAL A 185 19.48 -0.71 7.13
CA VAL A 185 19.93 -0.43 5.76
C VAL A 185 20.01 1.08 5.51
N ALA A 186 19.34 1.92 6.30
CA ALA A 186 19.33 3.36 6.12
C ALA A 186 20.64 4.01 6.59
N ALA A 187 21.21 4.89 5.76
CA ALA A 187 22.46 5.59 6.07
C ALA A 187 22.41 6.35 7.42
N ASP A 188 21.24 6.88 7.78
CA ASP A 188 21.03 7.61 9.03
C ASP A 188 21.19 6.74 10.29
N PHE A 189 21.20 5.42 10.15
CA PHE A 189 21.28 4.44 11.25
C PHE A 189 22.52 3.54 11.16
N ARG A 190 23.41 3.77 10.18
CA ARG A 190 24.72 3.13 10.09
C ARG A 190 25.74 3.95 10.87
N ASN A 191 25.72 3.87 12.20
CA ASN A 191 26.78 4.35 13.09
C ASN A 191 26.89 3.40 14.27
#